data_AF-A0A2E7Q8Z0-F1
#
_entry.id   AF-A0A2E7Q8Z0-F1
#
_cell.length_a   1.000
_cell.length_b   1.000
_cell.length_c   1.000
_cell.angle_alpha   90.00
_cell.angle_beta   90.00
_cell.angle_gamma   90.00
#
_symmetry.space_group_name_H-M   'P 1'
#
loop_
_entity.id
_entity.type
_entity.pdbx_description
1 polymer ?
#
loop_
_entity_poly.entity_id
_entity_poly.type
_entity_poly.pdbx_seq_one_letter_code
_entity_poly.pdbx_strand_id
1 'polypeptide(L)'
;MSMNREQKRMLQRQGEVDADGEPIRQRRQQQQPRNEERTGFRQFVREIRSELRKVAWPTRSETTNYAVVVIITIVALTAIIAGLDWLFSNSILELFDV
;
A
#
# COMPACT_ATOMS: atom_id res chain seq x y z
N MET A 1 53.79 -15.85 32.12
CA MET A 1 54.52 -15.32 30.93
C MET A 1 54.79 -13.85 31.16
N SER A 2 56.05 -13.43 31.30
CA SER A 2 56.42 -12.02 31.47
C SER A 2 56.35 -11.33 30.10
N MET A 3 55.31 -10.54 29.89
CA MET A 3 55.12 -9.82 28.64
C MET A 3 56.25 -8.80 28.46
N ASN A 4 56.90 -8.83 27.30
CA ASN A 4 58.09 -8.03 27.01
C ASN A 4 57.73 -6.54 27.05
N ARG A 5 58.59 -5.70 27.65
CA ARG A 5 58.32 -4.25 27.88
C ARG A 5 58.05 -3.50 26.57
N GLU A 6 58.58 -4.00 25.47
CA GLU A 6 58.36 -3.46 24.13
C GLU A 6 56.95 -3.74 23.60
N GLN A 7 56.39 -4.93 23.88
CA GLN A 7 55.03 -5.30 23.45
C GLN A 7 53.99 -4.38 24.09
N LYS A 8 54.16 -4.03 25.37
CA LYS A 8 53.27 -3.07 26.07
C LYS A 8 53.30 -1.68 25.43
N ARG A 9 54.47 -1.19 25.05
CA ARG A 9 54.61 0.12 24.38
C ARG A 9 54.08 0.11 22.95
N MET A 10 54.15 -1.03 22.25
CA MET A 10 53.55 -1.19 20.93
C MET A 10 52.03 -1.19 21.00
N LEU A 11 51.43 -1.94 21.94
CA LEU A 11 49.98 -1.94 22.18
C LEU A 11 49.48 -0.53 22.55
N GLN A 12 50.26 0.23 23.31
CA GLN A 12 49.94 1.61 23.67
C GLN A 12 50.10 2.58 22.49
N ARG A 13 51.12 2.40 21.63
CA ARG A 13 51.24 3.14 20.36
C ARG A 13 50.13 2.80 19.37
N GLN A 14 49.60 1.58 19.42
CA GLN A 14 48.47 1.13 18.62
C GLN A 14 47.12 1.64 19.18
N GLY A 15 47.12 2.34 20.32
CA GLY A 15 45.92 2.96 20.88
C GLY A 15 44.89 1.98 21.44
N GLU A 16 45.28 0.72 21.67
CA GLU A 16 44.37 -0.33 22.18
C GLU A 16 44.36 -0.47 23.70
N VAL A 17 45.32 0.14 24.40
CA VAL A 17 45.48 0.08 25.87
C VAL A 17 45.68 1.47 26.46
N ASP A 18 44.99 1.72 27.57
CA ASP A 18 45.04 2.98 28.31
C ASP A 18 46.40 3.14 29.02
N ALA A 19 46.69 4.33 29.57
CA ALA A 19 47.93 4.65 30.30
C ALA A 19 48.24 3.66 31.45
N ASP A 20 47.20 3.03 32.00
CA ASP A 20 47.28 2.06 33.10
C ASP A 20 47.43 0.59 32.62
N GLY A 21 47.48 0.35 31.31
CA GLY A 21 47.75 -0.97 30.72
C GLY A 21 46.53 -1.91 30.62
N GLU A 22 45.33 -1.41 30.87
CA GLU A 22 44.07 -2.13 30.63
C GLU A 22 43.64 -2.00 29.17
N PRO A 23 43.12 -3.09 28.54
CA PRO A 23 42.56 -3.01 27.20
C PRO A 23 41.39 -2.05 27.22
N ILE A 24 41.39 -1.06 26.32
CA ILE A 24 40.26 -0.17 26.09
C ILE A 24 39.18 -1.05 25.44
N ARG A 25 38.46 -1.81 26.26
CA ARG A 25 37.19 -2.41 25.87
C ARG A 25 36.38 -1.25 25.36
N GLN A 26 36.13 -1.24 24.05
CA GLN A 26 35.21 -0.37 23.33
C GLN A 26 33.88 -0.30 24.11
N ARG A 27 33.86 0.54 25.13
CA ARG A 27 32.69 0.95 25.85
C ARG A 27 31.97 1.81 24.84
N ARG A 28 30.80 1.31 24.43
CA ARG A 28 29.94 1.76 23.33
C ARG A 28 30.28 1.20 21.95
N GLN A 29 29.92 -0.06 21.74
CA GLN A 29 28.81 -0.24 20.79
C GLN A 29 27.60 0.45 21.42
N GLN A 30 27.50 1.75 21.17
CA GLN A 30 26.29 2.51 21.39
C GLN A 30 25.30 1.83 20.44
N GLN A 31 24.51 0.90 20.96
CA GLN A 31 23.25 0.56 20.34
C GLN A 31 22.52 1.89 20.27
N GLN A 32 22.64 2.55 19.11
CA GLN A 32 21.87 3.73 18.80
C GLN A 32 20.42 3.33 19.06
N PRO A 33 19.64 4.15 19.79
CA PRO A 33 18.21 3.89 19.87
C PRO A 33 17.76 3.77 18.43
N ARG A 34 17.32 2.57 18.03
CA ARG A 34 16.63 2.42 16.75
C ARG A 34 15.45 3.36 16.90
N ASN A 35 15.55 4.54 16.29
CA ASN A 35 14.39 5.35 16.04
C ASN A 35 13.41 4.38 15.41
N GLU A 36 12.35 4.06 16.14
CA GLU A 36 11.20 3.40 15.57
C GLU A 36 10.72 4.39 14.52
N GLU A 37 11.18 4.19 13.29
CA GLU A 37 10.73 4.91 12.13
C GLU A 37 9.25 4.57 11.99
N ARG A 38 8.42 5.36 12.67
CA ARG A 38 6.99 5.42 12.40
C ARG A 38 6.86 5.52 10.89
N THR A 39 6.11 4.59 10.30
CA THR A 39 5.88 4.50 8.86
C THR A 39 5.63 5.90 8.32
N GLY A 40 6.62 6.47 7.64
CA GLY A 40 6.50 7.83 7.14
C GLY A 40 5.38 7.87 6.11
N PHE A 41 4.70 9.01 5.98
CA PHE A 41 3.67 9.21 4.94
C PHE A 41 4.15 8.79 3.53
N ARG A 42 5.45 9.00 3.25
CA ARG A 42 6.10 8.55 2.00
C ARG A 42 6.13 7.02 1.85
N GLN A 43 6.32 6.28 2.95
CA GLN A 43 6.29 4.82 2.94
C GLN A 43 4.85 4.31 2.75
N PHE A 44 3.88 4.91 3.43
CA PHE A 44 2.46 4.58 3.28
C PHE A 44 1.95 4.74 1.83
N VAL A 45 2.28 5.84 1.16
CA VAL A 45 1.91 6.05 -0.26
C VAL A 45 2.60 5.04 -1.17
N ARG A 46 3.85 4.67 -0.86
CA ARG A 46 4.58 3.63 -1.61
C ARG A 46 3.91 2.26 -1.45
N GLU A 47 3.45 1.93 -0.24
CA GLU A 47 2.71 0.71 0.06
C GLU A 47 1.35 0.69 -0.69
N ILE A 48 0.57 1.78 -0.66
CA ILE A 48 -0.68 1.90 -1.44
C ILE A 48 -0.43 1.65 -2.92
N ARG A 49 0.60 2.28 -3.52
CA ARG A 49 0.90 2.08 -4.94
C ARG A 49 1.26 0.63 -5.26
N SER A 50 1.94 -0.05 -4.32
CA SER A 50 2.27 -1.46 -4.48
C SER A 50 1.03 -2.36 -4.43
N GLU A 51 0.04 -2.01 -3.61
CA GLU A 51 -1.22 -2.73 -3.49
C GLU A 51 -2.16 -2.45 -4.66
N LEU A 52 -2.26 -1.19 -5.10
CA LEU A 52 -3.04 -0.79 -6.29
C LEU A 52 -2.53 -1.47 -7.57
N ARG A 53 -1.25 -1.86 -7.61
CA ARG A 53 -0.70 -2.63 -8.73
C ARG A 53 -1.19 -4.08 -8.76
N LYS A 54 -1.70 -4.61 -7.64
CA LYS A 54 -2.34 -5.92 -7.58
C LYS A 54 -3.81 -5.89 -8.04
N VAL A 55 -4.39 -4.69 -8.16
CA VAL A 55 -5.75 -4.54 -8.69
C VAL A 55 -5.73 -4.92 -10.17
N ALA A 56 -6.48 -5.96 -10.50
CA ALA A 56 -6.70 -6.36 -11.89
C ALA A 56 -7.60 -5.31 -12.54
N TRP A 57 -6.98 -4.34 -13.22
CA TRP A 57 -7.71 -3.38 -14.03
C TRP A 57 -8.27 -4.10 -15.25
N PRO A 58 -9.58 -3.95 -15.51
CA PRO A 58 -10.24 -4.67 -16.59
C PRO A 58 -9.63 -4.29 -17.93
N THR A 59 -9.64 -5.24 -18.84
CA THR A 59 -9.28 -5.02 -20.24
C THR A 59 -10.34 -4.16 -20.93
N ARG A 60 -9.96 -3.42 -21.98
CA ARG A 60 -10.92 -2.59 -22.75
C ARG A 60 -12.10 -3.42 -23.29
N SER A 61 -11.86 -4.69 -23.61
CA SER A 61 -12.88 -5.65 -24.03
C SER A 61 -13.87 -5.98 -22.91
N GLU A 62 -13.40 -6.25 -21.69
CA GLU A 62 -14.30 -6.53 -20.54
C GLU A 62 -15.16 -5.32 -20.21
N THR A 63 -14.56 -4.12 -20.17
CA THR A 63 -15.31 -2.88 -19.93
C THR A 63 -16.40 -2.66 -20.99
N THR A 64 -16.07 -2.92 -22.26
CA THR A 64 -17.04 -2.76 -23.36
C THR A 64 -18.16 -3.80 -23.27
N ASN A 65 -17.82 -5.06 -22.99
CA ASN A 65 -18.82 -6.12 -22.83
C ASN A 65 -19.79 -5.81 -21.68
N TYR A 66 -19.29 -5.36 -20.53
CA TYR A 66 -20.14 -4.95 -19.41
C TYR A 66 -21.01 -3.75 -19.77
N ALA A 67 -20.46 -2.74 -20.45
CA ALA A 67 -21.24 -1.59 -20.92
C ALA A 67 -22.38 -2.00 -21.87
N VAL A 68 -22.10 -2.90 -22.83
CA VAL A 68 -23.11 -3.41 -23.77
C VAL A 68 -24.23 -4.14 -23.03
N VAL A 69 -23.90 -5.03 -22.08
CA VAL A 69 -24.91 -5.73 -21.27
C VAL A 69 -25.78 -4.73 -20.53
N VAL A 70 -25.19 -3.75 -19.85
CA VAL A 70 -25.93 -2.72 -19.11
C VAL A 70 -26.84 -1.91 -20.03
N ILE A 71 -26.35 -1.49 -21.20
CA ILE A 71 -27.16 -0.75 -22.18
C ILE A 71 -28.38 -1.58 -22.62
N ILE A 72 -28.18 -2.85 -22.96
CA ILE A 72 -29.26 -3.76 -23.36
C ILE A 72 -30.29 -3.89 -22.22
N THR A 73 -29.83 -4.09 -20.99
CA THR A 73 -30.70 -4.20 -19.82
C THR A 73 -31.52 -2.93 -19.61
N ILE A 74 -30.89 -1.74 -19.69
CA ILE A 74 -31.59 -0.47 -19.55
C ILE A 74 -32.66 -0.31 -20.64
N VAL A 75 -32.30 -0.56 -21.90
CA VAL A 75 -33.23 -0.45 -23.03
C VAL A 75 -34.42 -1.41 -22.85
N ALA A 76 -34.17 -2.65 -22.43
CA ALA A 76 -35.23 -3.62 -22.18
C ALA A 76 -36.17 -3.17 -21.05
N LEU A 77 -35.63 -2.71 -19.92
CA LEU A 77 -36.44 -2.19 -18.81
C LEU A 77 -37.23 -0.95 -19.22
N THR A 78 -36.61 -0.01 -19.92
CA THR A 78 -37.28 1.18 -20.43
C THR A 78 -38.41 0.82 -21.39
N ALA A 79 -38.20 -0.16 -22.29
CA ALA A 79 -39.24 -0.61 -23.21
C ALA A 79 -40.43 -1.26 -22.47
N ILE A 80 -40.16 -2.05 -21.42
CA ILE A 80 -41.21 -2.64 -20.58
C ILE A 80 -41.99 -1.55 -19.85
N ILE A 81 -41.31 -0.61 -19.20
CA ILE A 81 -41.95 0.49 -18.48
C ILE A 81 -42.78 1.34 -19.45
N ALA A 82 -42.20 1.76 -20.58
CA ALA A 82 -42.91 2.55 -21.59
C ALA A 82 -44.11 1.80 -22.18
N GLY A 83 -43.99 0.49 -22.39
CA GLY A 83 -45.10 -0.34 -22.84
C GLY A 83 -46.23 -0.43 -21.82
N LEU A 84 -45.88 -0.61 -20.54
CA LEU A 84 -46.84 -0.59 -19.44
C LEU A 84 -47.49 0.79 -19.29
N ASP A 85 -46.71 1.87 -19.34
CA ASP A 85 -47.22 3.25 -19.26
C ASP A 85 -48.20 3.54 -20.40
N TRP A 86 -47.92 3.07 -21.61
CA TRP A 86 -48.83 3.21 -22.75
C TRP A 86 -50.11 2.40 -22.56
N LEU A 87 -50.00 1.15 -22.10
CA LEU A 87 -51.14 0.28 -21.80
C LEU A 87 -52.02 0.87 -20.69
N PHE A 88 -51.41 1.35 -19.60
CA PHE A 88 -52.13 1.98 -18.50
C PHE A 88 -52.72 3.32 -18.92
N SER A 89 -52.02 4.15 -19.69
CA SER A 89 -52.56 5.42 -20.18
C SER A 89 -53.82 5.20 -21.01
N ASN A 90 -53.82 4.24 -21.94
CA ASN A 90 -55.00 3.94 -22.74
C ASN A 90 -56.12 3.32 -21.89
N SER A 91 -55.79 2.38 -21.00
CA SER A 91 -56.79 1.72 -20.14
C SER A 91 -57.42 2.68 -19.13
N ILE A 92 -56.66 3.64 -18.61
CA ILE A 92 -57.14 4.66 -17.69
C ILE A 92 -58.04 5.64 -18.44
N LEU A 93 -57.65 6.13 -19.62
CA LEU A 93 -58.48 7.02 -20.43
C LEU A 93 -59.83 6.38 -20.79
N GLU A 94 -59.82 5.11 -21.19
CA GLU A 94 -61.02 4.36 -21.57
C GLU A 94 -61.89 3.99 -20.35
N LEU A 95 -61.30 3.73 -19.18
CA LEU A 95 -62.03 3.47 -17.93
C LEU A 95 -62.64 4.74 -17.32
N PHE A 96 -62.02 5.91 -17.53
CA PHE A 96 -62.51 7.21 -17.08
C PHE A 96 -63.39 7.94 -18.09
N ASP A 97 -63.64 7.33 -19.25
CA ASP A 97 -64.69 7.65 -20.23
C ASP A 97 -64.88 9.14 -20.55
N VAL A 98 -63.94 9.64 -21.37
CA VAL A 98 -64.28 10.23 -22.69
C VAL A 98 -63.91 9.22 -23.75
#